data_AF-A0A1G7U9L5-F1
#
_entry.id   AF-A0A1G7U9L5-F1
#
_cell.length_a   1.000
_cell.length_b   1.000
_cell.length_c   1.000
_cell.angle_alpha   90.00
_cell.angle_beta   90.00
_cell.angle_gamma   90.00
#
_symmetry.space_group_name_H-M   'P 1'
#
loop_
_entity.id
_entity.type
_entity.pdbx_description
1 polymer ?
#
loop_
_entity_poly.entity_id
_entity_poly.type
_entity_poly.pdbx_seq_one_letter_code
_entity_poly.pdbx_strand_id
1 'polypeptide(L)'
;MAALSPDWITRGASRLRGMVRDTVLDAPLGRTPDRTIDAALVVRGITRAELFTPGTAVARHRERLARMVAEHGLSPAEVVATHWDHLKEADQVCAVCANKARCAAWLDGKGGDDSPRKFCPNALVLERIKGRLSGW
;
A
#
# COMPACT_ATOMS: atom_id res chain seq x y z
N MET A 1 9.40 45.58 12.80
CA MET A 1 9.53 44.86 11.52
C MET A 1 8.71 43.58 11.62
N ALA A 2 7.45 43.59 11.16
CA ALA A 2 6.61 42.39 11.14
C ALA A 2 6.72 41.76 9.75
N ALA A 3 7.22 40.52 9.69
CA ALA A 3 7.30 39.75 8.47
C ALA A 3 5.87 39.36 8.04
N LEU A 4 5.39 39.92 6.94
CA LEU A 4 4.18 39.49 6.26
C LEU A 4 4.43 38.09 5.72
N SER A 5 3.99 37.06 6.46
CA SER A 5 3.92 35.71 5.90
C SER A 5 2.89 35.73 4.77
N PRO A 6 3.24 35.37 3.53
CA PRO A 6 2.33 35.61 2.42
C PRO A 6 1.16 34.63 2.46
N ASP A 7 -0.02 35.13 2.83
CA ASP A 7 -1.29 34.38 2.90
C ASP A 7 -1.67 33.63 1.60
N TRP A 8 -1.01 33.92 0.48
CA TRP A 8 -1.19 33.18 -0.77
C TRP A 8 -0.51 31.80 -0.76
N ILE A 9 0.59 31.63 -0.01
CA ILE A 9 1.27 30.34 0.16
C ILE A 9 0.37 29.40 0.95
N THR A 10 -0.20 29.90 2.06
CA THR A 10 -1.10 29.13 2.93
C THR A 10 -2.41 28.77 2.22
N ARG A 11 -2.97 29.70 1.41
CA ARG A 11 -4.18 29.47 0.62
C ARG A 11 -3.94 28.55 -0.59
N GLY A 12 -2.79 28.65 -1.25
CA GLY A 12 -2.36 27.74 -2.32
C GLY A 12 -2.18 26.31 -1.82
N ALA A 13 -1.49 26.14 -0.69
CA ALA A 13 -1.31 24.85 -0.03
C ALA A 13 -2.64 24.23 0.45
N SER A 14 -3.59 25.06 0.90
CA SER A 14 -4.91 24.59 1.38
C SER A 14 -5.85 24.19 0.23
N ARG A 15 -5.79 24.86 -0.93
CA ARG A 15 -6.52 24.42 -2.13
C ARG A 15 -5.94 23.15 -2.75
N LEU A 16 -4.60 23.01 -2.75
CA LEU A 16 -3.94 21.78 -3.17
C LEU A 16 -4.26 20.61 -2.22
N ARG A 17 -4.31 20.86 -0.89
CA ARG A 17 -4.79 19.89 0.11
C ARG A 17 -6.24 19.45 -0.11
N GLY A 18 -7.11 20.33 -0.59
CA GLY A 18 -8.51 19.99 -0.89
C GLY A 18 -8.73 19.24 -2.21
N MET A 19 -7.78 19.31 -3.16
CA MET A 19 -7.93 18.76 -4.52
C MET A 19 -7.04 17.56 -4.85
N VAL A 20 -5.89 17.38 -4.17
CA VAL A 20 -5.23 16.06 -4.13
C VAL A 20 -6.06 15.19 -3.20
N ARG A 21 -7.23 14.79 -3.72
CA ARG A 21 -8.28 14.11 -2.98
C ARG A 21 -7.67 12.94 -2.23
N ASP A 22 -8.01 12.84 -0.94
CA ASP A 22 -7.82 11.66 -0.09
C ASP A 22 -8.02 10.33 -0.85
N THR A 23 -8.91 10.36 -1.84
CA THR A 23 -9.24 9.25 -2.74
C THR A 23 -8.06 8.63 -3.49
N VAL A 24 -6.94 9.33 -3.75
CA VAL A 24 -5.81 8.75 -4.51
C VAL A 24 -5.23 7.55 -3.77
N LEU A 25 -5.06 7.67 -2.45
CA LEU A 25 -4.50 6.61 -1.61
C LEU A 25 -5.55 5.58 -1.16
N ASP A 26 -6.84 5.94 -1.24
CA ASP A 26 -7.95 5.00 -1.02
C ASP A 26 -8.18 4.09 -2.24
N ALA A 27 -7.87 4.57 -3.45
CA ALA A 27 -8.01 3.82 -4.68
C ALA A 27 -6.85 2.82 -4.89
N PRO A 28 -7.07 1.78 -5.70
CA PRO A 28 -6.00 0.92 -6.16
C PRO A 28 -4.91 1.69 -6.91
N LEU A 29 -3.64 1.33 -6.66
CA LEU A 29 -2.48 2.07 -7.14
C LEU A 29 -2.02 1.66 -8.55
N GLY A 30 -2.46 0.50 -9.05
CA GLY A 30 -1.85 -0.16 -10.23
C GLY A 30 -1.75 0.72 -11.48
N ARG A 31 -2.70 1.63 -11.71
CA ARG A 31 -2.69 2.56 -12.86
C ARG A 31 -2.27 3.98 -12.50
N THR A 32 -2.05 4.27 -11.22
CA THR A 32 -1.74 5.61 -10.74
C THR A 32 -0.26 5.91 -11.00
N PRO A 33 0.09 7.03 -11.67
CA PRO A 33 1.49 7.42 -11.85
C PRO A 33 2.18 7.66 -10.51
N ASP A 34 3.45 7.27 -10.40
CA ASP A 34 4.24 7.38 -9.18
C ASP A 34 4.28 8.79 -8.61
N ARG A 35 4.53 9.79 -9.46
CA ARG A 35 4.51 11.21 -9.05
C ARG A 35 3.20 11.64 -8.38
N THR A 36 2.07 11.05 -8.79
CA THR A 36 0.75 11.35 -8.23
C THR A 36 0.60 10.70 -6.85
N ILE A 37 1.11 9.48 -6.70
CA ILE A 37 1.16 8.77 -5.41
C ILE A 37 2.05 9.56 -4.45
N ASP A 38 3.26 9.93 -4.87
CA ASP A 38 4.23 10.65 -4.05
C ASP A 38 3.70 12.01 -3.60
N ALA A 39 3.04 12.76 -4.49
CA ALA A 39 2.39 14.02 -4.11
C ALA A 39 1.31 13.82 -3.03
N ALA A 40 0.49 12.76 -3.14
CA ALA A 40 -0.52 12.44 -2.13
C ALA A 40 0.09 11.98 -0.80
N LEU A 41 1.19 11.22 -0.84
CA LEU A 41 1.97 10.80 0.32
C LEU A 41 2.56 12.00 1.08
N VAL A 42 3.17 12.95 0.35
CA VAL A 42 3.70 14.20 0.94
C VAL A 42 2.60 15.00 1.62
N VAL A 43 1.42 15.11 1.00
CA VAL A 43 0.26 15.82 1.59
C VAL A 43 -0.19 15.18 2.91
N ARG A 44 -0.14 13.84 3.01
CA ARG A 44 -0.51 13.09 4.22
C ARG A 44 0.63 12.92 5.23
N GLY A 45 1.87 13.29 4.88
CA GLY A 45 3.02 13.13 5.74
C GLY A 45 3.39 11.67 6.01
N ILE A 46 3.12 10.78 5.06
CA ILE A 46 3.45 9.35 5.16
C ILE A 46 4.35 8.91 4.00
N THR A 47 4.99 7.77 4.17
CA THR A 47 5.91 7.13 3.22
C THR A 47 5.20 6.07 2.38
N ARG A 48 5.84 5.65 1.28
CA ARG A 48 5.35 4.51 0.48
C ARG A 48 5.28 3.21 1.29
N ALA A 49 6.17 3.01 2.26
CA ALA A 49 6.20 1.81 3.10
C ALA A 49 4.98 1.75 4.04
N GLU A 50 4.53 2.88 4.57
CA GLU A 50 3.35 2.98 5.44
C GLU A 50 2.05 2.61 4.72
N LEU A 51 1.98 2.73 3.38
CA LEU A 51 0.84 2.21 2.60
C LEU A 51 0.68 0.70 2.72
N PHE A 52 1.77 -0.04 3.01
CA PHE A 52 1.80 -1.50 3.01
C PHE A 52 2.29 -2.07 4.35
N THR A 53 2.21 -1.28 5.41
CA THR A 53 2.53 -1.72 6.78
C THR A 53 1.23 -1.98 7.56
N PRO A 54 1.08 -3.14 8.22
CA PRO A 54 -0.12 -3.43 9.00
C PRO A 54 -0.38 -2.37 10.07
N GLY A 55 -1.64 -1.95 10.21
CA GLY A 55 -2.08 -0.94 11.18
C GLY A 55 -1.91 0.52 10.73
N THR A 56 -1.11 0.79 9.71
CA THR A 56 -0.94 2.14 9.12
C THR A 56 -1.53 2.27 7.73
N ALA A 57 -1.96 1.15 7.12
CA ALA A 57 -2.43 1.13 5.75
C ALA A 57 -3.72 1.94 5.57
N VAL A 58 -3.71 2.84 4.58
CA VAL A 58 -4.78 3.81 4.34
C VAL A 58 -6.09 3.17 3.85
N ALA A 59 -6.01 1.99 3.21
CA ALA A 59 -7.17 1.31 2.62
C ALA A 59 -7.29 -0.13 3.10
N ARG A 60 -8.54 -0.62 3.24
CA ARG A 60 -8.79 -1.99 3.75
C ARG A 60 -8.13 -3.09 2.91
N HIS A 61 -8.03 -2.94 1.59
CA HIS A 61 -7.32 -3.92 0.76
C HIS A 61 -5.81 -3.85 0.95
N ARG A 62 -5.26 -2.65 1.14
CA ARG A 62 -3.85 -2.48 1.53
C ARG A 62 -3.54 -3.10 2.87
N GLU A 63 -4.42 -2.94 3.86
CA GLU A 63 -4.24 -3.59 5.17
C GLU A 63 -4.18 -5.11 5.05
N ARG A 64 -5.08 -5.72 4.25
CA ARG A 64 -5.03 -7.16 3.99
C ARG A 64 -3.78 -7.57 3.21
N LEU A 65 -3.38 -6.80 2.21
CA LEU A 65 -2.16 -7.07 1.46
C LEU A 65 -0.92 -6.95 2.34
N ALA A 66 -0.83 -5.92 3.19
CA ALA A 66 0.25 -5.70 4.14
C ALA A 66 0.40 -6.89 5.10
N ARG A 67 -0.72 -7.38 5.67
CA ARG A 67 -0.71 -8.58 6.49
C ARG A 67 -0.25 -9.80 5.70
N MET A 68 -0.73 -10.00 4.47
CA MET A 68 -0.27 -11.10 3.62
C MET A 68 1.22 -11.00 3.25
N VAL A 69 1.77 -9.81 3.01
CA VAL A 69 3.20 -9.58 2.80
C VAL A 69 3.99 -10.06 4.05
N ALA A 70 3.54 -9.67 5.25
CA ALA A 70 4.15 -10.08 6.51
C ALA A 70 4.08 -11.61 6.73
N GLU A 71 2.97 -12.26 6.38
CA GLU A 71 2.81 -13.72 6.44
C GLU A 71 3.78 -14.47 5.52
N HIS A 72 4.15 -13.86 4.39
CA HIS A 72 5.22 -14.38 3.54
C HIS A 72 6.63 -14.10 4.09
N GLY A 73 6.77 -13.41 5.23
CA GLY A 73 8.04 -13.06 5.86
C GLY A 73 8.78 -11.93 5.14
N LEU A 74 8.04 -11.03 4.47
CA LEU A 74 8.59 -9.90 3.74
C LEU A 74 8.45 -8.60 4.54
N SER A 75 9.48 -7.76 4.51
CA SER A 75 9.40 -6.39 5.03
C SER A 75 8.76 -5.46 4.00
N PRO A 76 7.65 -4.75 4.33
CA PRO A 76 7.06 -3.78 3.43
C PRO A 76 8.04 -2.70 2.95
N ALA A 77 8.94 -2.24 3.82
CA ALA A 77 9.94 -1.23 3.48
C ALA A 77 10.93 -1.75 2.43
N GLU A 78 11.43 -2.97 2.58
CA GLU A 78 12.37 -3.58 1.62
C GLU A 78 11.69 -3.84 0.28
N VAL A 79 10.46 -4.38 0.30
CA VAL A 79 9.68 -4.65 -0.91
C VAL A 79 9.36 -3.35 -1.65
N VAL A 80 8.98 -2.28 -0.94
CA VAL A 80 8.76 -0.96 -1.57
C VAL A 80 10.04 -0.42 -2.19
N ALA A 81 11.19 -0.57 -1.53
CA ALA A 81 12.46 -0.05 -2.04
C ALA A 81 12.95 -0.80 -3.29
N THR A 82 12.65 -2.09 -3.42
CA THR A 82 13.26 -2.97 -4.44
C THR A 82 12.27 -3.49 -5.49
N HIS A 83 10.98 -3.54 -5.18
CA HIS A 83 9.93 -4.21 -5.97
C HIS A 83 8.63 -3.39 -6.02
N TRP A 84 8.75 -2.06 -6.02
CA TRP A 84 7.62 -1.13 -5.99
C TRP A 84 6.50 -1.45 -7.00
N ASP A 85 6.85 -1.68 -8.28
CA ASP A 85 5.86 -1.92 -9.33
C ASP A 85 5.06 -3.21 -9.10
N HIS A 86 5.72 -4.26 -8.63
CA HIS A 86 5.05 -5.52 -8.30
C HIS A 86 4.07 -5.33 -7.14
N LEU A 87 4.39 -4.46 -6.18
CA LEU A 87 3.51 -4.16 -5.06
C LEU A 87 2.30 -3.30 -5.48
N LYS A 88 2.47 -2.38 -6.42
CA LYS A 88 1.35 -1.63 -7.04
C LYS A 88 0.40 -2.54 -7.81
N GLU A 89 0.92 -3.51 -8.54
CA GLU A 89 0.11 -4.52 -9.22
C GLU A 89 -0.61 -5.42 -8.22
N ALA A 90 0.09 -5.90 -7.18
CA ALA A 90 -0.50 -6.71 -6.13
C ALA A 90 -1.63 -5.96 -5.39
N ASP A 91 -1.47 -4.66 -5.16
CA ASP A 91 -2.51 -3.79 -4.60
C ASP A 91 -3.77 -3.77 -5.48
N GLN A 92 -3.59 -3.58 -6.78
CA GLN A 92 -4.69 -3.61 -7.75
C GLN A 92 -5.44 -4.94 -7.75
N VAL A 93 -4.70 -6.05 -7.73
CA VAL A 93 -5.28 -7.40 -7.66
C VAL A 93 -6.01 -7.62 -6.34
N CYS A 94 -5.42 -7.17 -5.22
CA CYS A 94 -6.01 -7.35 -3.89
C CYS A 94 -7.34 -6.57 -3.75
N ALA A 95 -7.41 -5.37 -4.31
CA ALA A 95 -8.60 -4.53 -4.23
C ALA A 95 -9.85 -5.17 -4.86
N VAL A 96 -9.68 -5.88 -5.99
CA VAL A 96 -10.80 -6.50 -6.72
C VAL A 96 -10.96 -8.00 -6.43
N CYS A 97 -10.14 -8.56 -5.54
CA CYS A 97 -10.13 -9.99 -5.27
C CYS A 97 -11.49 -10.51 -4.74
N ALA A 98 -11.99 -11.57 -5.37
CA ALA A 98 -13.22 -12.25 -4.95
C ALA A 98 -13.06 -13.00 -3.62
N ASN A 99 -11.86 -13.53 -3.35
CA ASN A 99 -11.56 -14.36 -2.15
C ASN A 99 -11.27 -13.54 -0.88
N LYS A 100 -11.58 -12.23 -0.86
CA LYS A 100 -11.26 -11.32 0.26
C LYS A 100 -11.78 -11.79 1.62
N ALA A 101 -12.95 -12.42 1.68
CA ALA A 101 -13.53 -12.92 2.92
C ALA A 101 -12.75 -14.13 3.47
N ARG A 102 -12.42 -15.09 2.60
CA ARG A 102 -11.57 -16.25 2.94
C ARG A 102 -10.19 -15.80 3.40
N CYS A 103 -9.59 -14.85 2.68
CA CYS A 103 -8.29 -14.27 3.02
C CYS A 103 -8.32 -13.61 4.41
N ALA A 104 -9.33 -12.78 4.70
CA ALA A 104 -9.45 -12.14 6.02
C ALA A 104 -9.61 -13.18 7.15
N ALA A 105 -10.47 -14.18 6.97
CA ALA A 105 -10.64 -15.25 7.96
C ALA A 105 -9.34 -16.03 8.21
N TRP A 106 -8.59 -16.31 7.15
CA TRP A 106 -7.28 -16.98 7.25
C TRP A 106 -6.27 -16.11 8.01
N LEU A 107 -6.14 -14.83 7.65
CA LEU A 107 -5.26 -13.88 8.31
C LEU A 107 -5.61 -13.67 9.80
N ASP A 108 -6.87 -13.82 10.16
CA ASP A 108 -7.35 -13.75 11.56
C ASP A 108 -7.18 -15.07 12.32
N GLY A 109 -6.42 -16.03 11.77
CA GLY A 109 -6.12 -17.32 12.40
C GLY A 109 -7.25 -18.36 12.32
N LYS A 110 -8.34 -18.08 11.59
CA LYS A 110 -9.48 -19.00 11.42
C LYS A 110 -9.33 -19.93 10.21
N GLY A 111 -8.15 -19.92 9.58
CA GLY A 111 -7.88 -20.62 8.32
C GLY A 111 -7.26 -22.02 8.47
N GLY A 112 -6.88 -22.45 9.67
CA GLY A 112 -6.18 -23.72 9.89
C GLY A 112 -4.89 -23.83 9.06
N ASP A 113 -4.58 -25.05 8.59
CA ASP A 113 -3.40 -25.36 7.75
C ASP A 113 -3.58 -25.00 6.26
N ASP A 114 -4.57 -24.17 5.92
CA ASP A 114 -4.77 -23.75 4.54
C ASP A 114 -3.59 -22.89 4.07
N SER A 115 -3.24 -23.00 2.78
CA SER A 115 -2.08 -22.30 2.23
C SER A 115 -2.53 -21.08 1.43
N PRO A 116 -1.88 -19.91 1.57
CA PRO A 116 -2.16 -18.73 0.74
C PRO A 116 -2.17 -19.02 -0.77
N ARG A 117 -1.35 -19.97 -1.26
CA ARG A 117 -1.34 -20.39 -2.66
C ARG A 117 -2.70 -20.87 -3.19
N LYS A 118 -3.58 -21.37 -2.32
CA LYS A 118 -4.89 -21.94 -2.70
C LYS A 118 -5.98 -20.87 -2.88
N PHE A 119 -5.79 -19.66 -2.38
CA PHE A 119 -6.85 -18.64 -2.39
C PHE A 119 -6.38 -17.22 -2.69
N CYS A 120 -5.12 -16.89 -2.39
CA CYS A 120 -4.58 -15.56 -2.57
C CYS A 120 -3.95 -15.43 -3.97
N PRO A 121 -4.50 -14.61 -4.87
CA PRO A 121 -3.94 -14.43 -6.21
C PRO A 121 -2.54 -13.78 -6.19
N ASN A 122 -2.16 -13.11 -5.10
CA ASN A 122 -0.84 -12.49 -4.95
C ASN A 122 0.22 -13.44 -4.40
N ALA A 123 -0.13 -14.64 -3.92
CA ALA A 123 0.81 -15.53 -3.24
C ALA A 123 2.06 -15.84 -4.08
N LEU A 124 1.88 -16.17 -5.37
CA LEU A 124 3.00 -16.48 -6.27
C LEU A 124 3.93 -15.27 -6.50
N VAL A 125 3.38 -14.06 -6.56
CA VAL A 125 4.18 -12.83 -6.69
C VAL A 125 4.99 -12.59 -5.42
N LEU A 126 4.37 -12.73 -4.25
CA LEU A 126 5.05 -12.52 -2.96
C LEU A 126 6.17 -13.54 -2.74
N GLU A 127 5.94 -14.80 -3.09
CA GLU A 127 6.99 -15.83 -3.02
C GLU A 127 8.15 -15.55 -3.96
N ARG A 128 7.88 -15.03 -5.18
CA ARG A 128 8.94 -14.63 -6.12
C ARG A 128 9.77 -13.48 -5.57
N ILE A 129 9.13 -12.46 -4.98
CA ILE A 129 9.82 -11.35 -4.32
C ILE A 129 10.70 -11.89 -3.19
N LYS A 130 10.15 -12.77 -2.34
CA LYS A 130 10.91 -13.40 -1.25
C LYS A 130 12.14 -14.14 -1.75
N GLY A 131 11.99 -14.96 -2.80
CA GLY A 131 13.10 -15.70 -3.39
C GLY A 131 14.22 -14.79 -3.90
N ARG A 132 13.89 -13.61 -4.46
CA ARG A 132 14.86 -12.63 -4.93
C ARG A 132 15.56 -11.88 -3.79
N LEU A 133 14.87 -11.62 -2.68
CA LEU A 133 15.47 -10.98 -1.51
C LEU A 133 16.35 -11.92 -0.69
N SER A 134 16.02 -13.22 -0.69
CA SER A 134 16.76 -14.25 0.08
C SER A 134 18.00 -14.79 -0.65
N GLY A 135 18.22 -14.40 -1.91
CA GLY A 135 19.31 -14.89 -2.74
C GLY A 135 20.59 -14.06 -2.58
N TRP A 136 21.38 -14.37 -1.56
CA TRP A 136 22.84 -14.18 -1.47
C TRP A 136 23.46 -15.46 -0.94
#